data_AF-A0A4Q5T5X0-F1
#
_entry.id   AF-A0A4Q5T5X0-F1
#
_cell.length_a   1.000
_cell.length_b   1.000
_cell.length_c   1.000
_cell.angle_alpha   90.00
_cell.angle_beta   90.00
_cell.angle_gamma   90.00
#
_symmetry.space_group_name_H-M   'P 1'
#
loop_
_entity.id
_entity.type
_entity.pdbx_description
1 polymer ?
#
loop_
_entity_poly.entity_id
_entity_poly.type
_entity_poly.pdbx_seq_one_letter_code
_entity_poly.pdbx_strand_id
1 'polypeptide(L)'
;PIILAGHSQGAYHLSRLLVDRIAGTPLAARIVAAYVVGWPVSLTVDLPKMGLPACERADQTGCILSWQSFGEPADPVLVTDTFDASTGFTGASRRGTPLLCTNPLTGTPNATAPAEANLGGLLASKDLRTATLVPKFVPARCDGRGFLLIGANPPDMGSYVLQPGNNYHVYDYSMFWANVRADAERRLAAFGG
;
A
#
# COMPACT_ATOMS: atom_id res chain seq x y z
N PRO A 1 -6.77 -17.39 -11.39
CA PRO A 1 -6.65 -16.28 -10.41
C PRO A 1 -5.18 -15.90 -10.26
N ILE A 2 -4.86 -14.61 -10.20
CA ILE A 2 -3.49 -14.09 -10.01
C ILE A 2 -3.55 -12.99 -8.94
N ILE A 3 -2.71 -13.07 -7.92
CA ILE A 3 -2.43 -11.96 -7.01
C ILE A 3 -1.04 -11.43 -7.35
N LEU A 4 -0.93 -10.11 -7.50
CA LEU A 4 0.35 -9.44 -7.71
C LEU A 4 0.69 -8.64 -6.47
N ALA A 5 1.91 -8.79 -5.97
CA ALA A 5 2.38 -8.03 -4.81
C ALA A 5 3.79 -7.50 -5.08
N GLY A 6 3.96 -6.20 -4.91
CA GLY A 6 5.23 -5.50 -4.96
C GLY A 6 5.41 -4.62 -3.73
N HIS A 7 6.66 -4.37 -3.37
CA HIS A 7 7.05 -3.41 -2.35
C HIS A 7 8.12 -2.47 -2.90
N SER A 8 8.02 -1.17 -2.61
CA SER A 8 9.03 -0.19 -3.00
C SER A 8 9.37 -0.23 -4.50
N GLN A 9 10.63 -0.45 -4.89
CA GLN A 9 11.02 -0.61 -6.29
C GLN A 9 10.28 -1.77 -6.99
N GLY A 10 9.96 -2.85 -6.26
CA GLY A 10 9.12 -3.93 -6.78
C GLY A 10 7.69 -3.46 -7.11
N ALA A 11 7.13 -2.54 -6.32
CA ALA A 11 5.85 -1.91 -6.61
C ALA A 11 5.94 -0.94 -7.80
N TYR A 12 7.04 -0.21 -7.97
CA TYR A 12 7.31 0.54 -9.21
C TYR A 12 7.29 -0.38 -10.44
N HIS A 13 8.05 -1.48 -10.41
CA HIS A 13 8.06 -2.45 -11.50
C HIS A 13 6.68 -3.09 -11.73
N LEU A 14 5.94 -3.38 -10.65
CA LEU A 14 4.57 -3.88 -10.76
C LEU A 14 3.65 -2.85 -11.44
N SER A 15 3.78 -1.55 -11.14
CA SER A 15 2.98 -0.52 -11.81
C SER A 15 3.24 -0.46 -13.32
N ARG A 16 4.50 -0.63 -13.74
CA ARG A 16 4.88 -0.77 -15.15
C ARG A 16 4.33 -2.05 -15.77
N LEU A 17 4.43 -3.18 -15.07
CA LEU A 17 3.88 -4.46 -15.52
C LEU A 17 2.36 -4.36 -15.76
N LEU A 18 1.64 -3.68 -14.87
CA LEU A 18 0.21 -3.43 -15.00
C LEU A 18 -0.11 -2.65 -16.28
N VAL A 19 0.63 -1.58 -16.56
CA VAL A 19 0.45 -0.76 -17.78
C VAL A 19 0.84 -1.54 -19.04
N ASP A 20 2.04 -2.12 -19.06
CA ASP A 20 2.66 -2.61 -20.29
C ASP A 20 2.16 -4.00 -20.70
N ARG A 21 1.67 -4.82 -19.76
CA ARG A 21 1.35 -6.23 -19.98
C ARG A 21 -0.06 -6.64 -19.59
N ILE A 22 -0.75 -5.87 -18.75
CA ILE A 22 -2.06 -6.24 -18.21
C ILE A 22 -3.17 -5.36 -18.78
N ALA A 23 -2.97 -4.04 -18.78
CA ALA A 23 -3.97 -3.08 -19.26
C ALA A 23 -4.43 -3.37 -20.69
N GLY A 24 -5.75 -3.42 -20.90
CA GLY A 24 -6.35 -3.70 -22.21
C GLY A 24 -6.20 -5.15 -22.69
N THR A 25 -5.63 -6.06 -21.88
CA THR A 25 -5.47 -7.47 -22.25
C THR A 25 -6.45 -8.38 -21.48
N PRO A 26 -6.73 -9.60 -21.98
CA PRO A 26 -7.49 -10.60 -21.22
C PRO A 26 -6.86 -11.00 -19.88
N LEU A 27 -5.58 -10.69 -19.63
CA LEU A 27 -4.94 -10.96 -18.34
C LEU A 27 -5.54 -10.12 -17.21
N ALA A 28 -6.06 -8.93 -17.48
CA ALA A 28 -6.70 -8.08 -16.47
C ALA A 28 -7.85 -8.81 -15.76
N ALA A 29 -8.65 -9.59 -16.51
CA ALA A 29 -9.75 -10.41 -15.98
C ALA A 29 -9.28 -11.56 -15.07
N ARG A 30 -7.99 -11.91 -15.08
CA ARG A 30 -7.40 -12.96 -14.23
C ARG A 30 -6.85 -12.41 -12.91
N ILE A 31 -6.73 -11.09 -12.77
CA ILE A 31 -6.17 -10.44 -11.57
C ILE A 31 -7.24 -10.39 -10.48
N VAL A 32 -6.90 -10.98 -9.34
CA VAL A 32 -7.70 -10.91 -8.11
C VAL A 32 -7.48 -9.57 -7.43
N ALA A 33 -6.22 -9.20 -7.22
CA ALA A 33 -5.82 -7.93 -6.62
C ALA A 33 -4.35 -7.64 -6.96
N ALA A 34 -4.00 -6.36 -7.00
CA ALA A 34 -2.62 -5.89 -7.15
C ALA A 34 -2.21 -5.00 -5.98
N TYR A 35 -1.29 -5.47 -5.15
CA TYR A 35 -0.73 -4.77 -4.00
C TYR A 35 0.54 -4.02 -4.43
N VAL A 36 0.38 -2.75 -4.78
CA VAL A 36 1.44 -1.83 -5.25
C VAL A 36 1.96 -1.02 -4.05
N VAL A 37 2.48 -1.72 -3.04
CA VAL A 37 2.71 -1.18 -1.69
C VAL A 37 4.05 -0.45 -1.59
N GLY A 38 4.12 0.60 -0.77
CA GLY A 38 5.34 1.39 -0.61
C GLY A 38 5.71 2.17 -1.87
N TRP A 39 4.74 2.46 -2.73
CA TRP A 39 4.95 3.29 -3.90
C TRP A 39 3.77 4.23 -4.14
N PRO A 40 4.01 5.53 -4.36
CA PRO A 40 2.95 6.48 -4.65
C PRO A 40 2.30 6.15 -6.00
N VAL A 41 0.98 6.09 -6.03
CA VAL A 41 0.18 5.88 -7.25
C VAL A 41 -0.80 7.03 -7.37
N SER A 42 -0.68 7.83 -8.43
CA SER A 42 -1.64 8.90 -8.69
C SER A 42 -3.00 8.35 -9.13
N LEU A 43 -4.08 8.80 -8.50
CA LEU A 43 -5.44 8.45 -8.91
C LEU A 43 -5.81 9.05 -10.28
N THR A 44 -5.18 10.16 -10.67
CA THR A 44 -5.59 10.93 -11.86
C THR A 44 -4.65 10.76 -13.05
N VAL A 45 -3.35 10.48 -12.82
CA VAL A 45 -2.36 10.39 -13.92
C VAL A 45 -1.63 9.06 -14.03
N ASP A 46 -1.80 8.14 -13.07
CA ASP A 46 -1.26 6.79 -13.14
C ASP A 46 -2.35 5.75 -13.29
N LEU A 47 -3.25 5.66 -12.30
CA LEU A 47 -4.30 4.66 -12.20
C LEU A 47 -5.12 4.47 -13.49
N PRO A 48 -5.51 5.54 -14.24
CA PRO A 48 -6.28 5.38 -15.48
C PRO A 48 -5.59 4.56 -16.58
N LYS A 49 -4.27 4.36 -16.50
CA LYS A 49 -3.50 3.56 -17.46
C LYS A 49 -3.08 2.19 -16.94
N MET A 50 -3.27 1.91 -15.65
CA MET A 50 -2.83 0.66 -15.02
C MET A 50 -3.77 -0.53 -15.27
N GLY A 51 -4.92 -0.31 -15.93
CA GLY A 51 -5.80 -1.38 -16.41
C GLY A 51 -6.75 -1.97 -15.37
N LEU A 52 -6.65 -1.57 -14.10
CA LEU A 52 -7.54 -1.96 -13.01
C LEU A 52 -7.91 -0.71 -12.20
N PRO A 53 -9.14 -0.61 -11.65
CA PRO A 53 -9.51 0.47 -10.75
C PRO A 53 -8.81 0.36 -9.38
N ALA A 54 -8.85 1.43 -8.59
CA ALA A 54 -8.55 1.33 -7.16
C ALA A 54 -9.61 0.47 -6.46
N CYS A 55 -9.22 -0.25 -5.42
CA CYS A 55 -10.18 -0.96 -4.60
C CYS A 55 -11.02 0.03 -3.79
N GLU A 56 -12.34 -0.18 -3.75
CA GLU A 56 -13.35 0.63 -3.04
C GLU A 56 -13.93 -0.11 -1.83
N ARG A 57 -14.01 -1.45 -1.91
CA ARG A 57 -14.51 -2.32 -0.84
C ARG A 57 -13.55 -3.48 -0.55
N ALA A 58 -13.66 -4.02 0.67
CA ALA A 58 -12.70 -4.97 1.24
C ALA A 58 -12.58 -6.30 0.47
N ASP A 59 -13.65 -6.72 -0.18
CA ASP A 59 -13.80 -7.96 -0.95
C ASP A 59 -13.95 -7.69 -2.46
N GLN A 60 -13.68 -6.46 -2.92
CA GLN A 60 -13.58 -6.17 -4.35
C GLN A 60 -12.40 -6.93 -4.97
N THR A 61 -12.64 -7.53 -6.11
CA THR A 61 -11.59 -8.15 -6.92
C THR A 61 -11.30 -7.33 -8.17
N GLY A 62 -10.19 -7.63 -8.84
CA GLY A 62 -9.76 -6.93 -10.05
C GLY A 62 -9.41 -5.47 -9.78
N CYS A 63 -8.78 -5.18 -8.64
CA CYS A 63 -8.48 -3.81 -8.23
C CYS A 63 -7.07 -3.66 -7.64
N ILE A 64 -6.60 -2.42 -7.54
CA ILE A 64 -5.28 -2.02 -7.06
C ILE A 64 -5.38 -1.45 -5.65
N LEU A 65 -4.44 -1.84 -4.80
CA LEU A 65 -4.20 -1.29 -3.47
C LEU A 65 -2.80 -0.67 -3.42
N SER A 66 -2.66 0.43 -2.72
CA SER A 66 -1.37 1.01 -2.36
C SER A 66 -1.48 1.78 -1.06
N TRP A 67 -0.41 1.80 -0.28
CA TRP A 67 -0.23 2.65 0.88
C TRP A 67 1.26 2.88 1.11
N GLN A 68 1.55 3.93 1.88
CA GLN A 68 2.89 4.33 2.28
C GLN A 68 2.78 4.82 3.73
N SER A 69 3.48 4.17 4.64
CA SER A 69 3.26 4.34 6.08
C SER A 69 4.15 5.39 6.72
N PHE A 70 3.56 6.32 7.47
CA PHE A 70 4.23 7.39 8.18
C PHE A 70 3.73 7.51 9.63
N GLY A 71 4.65 7.66 10.58
CA GLY A 71 4.33 8.06 11.95
C GLY A 71 4.05 9.56 12.02
N GLU A 72 3.30 10.00 13.04
CA GLU A 72 2.99 11.42 13.24
C GLU A 72 4.01 12.09 14.19
N PRO A 73 4.50 13.32 13.88
CA PRO A 73 4.22 14.09 12.66
C PRO A 73 4.88 13.46 11.44
N ALA A 74 4.13 13.39 10.33
CA ALA A 74 4.61 12.82 9.07
C ALA A 74 5.30 13.89 8.24
N ASP A 75 6.47 13.57 7.69
CA ASP A 75 7.16 14.41 6.70
C ASP A 75 7.44 13.59 5.43
N PRO A 76 6.51 13.62 4.44
CA PRO A 76 6.64 12.85 3.22
C PRO A 76 7.44 13.58 2.13
N VAL A 77 8.14 14.69 2.43
CA VAL A 77 8.79 15.55 1.41
C VAL A 77 9.72 14.77 0.49
N LEU A 78 10.52 13.84 1.02
CA LEU A 78 11.42 13.00 0.22
C LEU A 78 10.68 12.19 -0.86
N VAL A 79 9.47 11.73 -0.55
CA VAL A 79 8.61 11.01 -1.48
C VAL A 79 7.94 11.99 -2.45
N THR A 80 7.35 13.07 -1.94
CA THR A 80 6.58 14.01 -2.77
C THR A 80 7.45 14.77 -3.74
N ASP A 81 8.65 15.21 -3.37
CA ASP A 81 9.54 15.97 -4.25
C ASP A 81 9.96 15.15 -5.47
N THR A 82 10.37 13.91 -5.23
CA THR A 82 10.74 12.97 -6.30
C THR A 82 9.55 12.61 -7.17
N PHE A 83 8.38 12.36 -6.56
CA PHE A 83 7.18 11.98 -7.29
C PHE A 83 6.64 13.13 -8.15
N ASP A 84 6.62 14.35 -7.61
CA ASP A 84 6.09 15.56 -8.26
C ASP A 84 6.96 16.05 -9.42
N ALA A 85 8.26 15.79 -9.35
CA ALA A 85 9.18 16.04 -10.45
C ALA A 85 8.98 15.08 -11.65
N SER A 86 8.14 14.04 -11.51
CA SER A 86 7.95 13.00 -12.52
C SER A 86 6.63 13.11 -13.30
N THR A 87 6.56 12.36 -14.40
CA THR A 87 5.39 12.30 -15.29
C THR A 87 4.64 10.98 -15.10
N GLY A 88 3.32 11.07 -15.00
CA GLY A 88 2.41 9.92 -14.89
C GLY A 88 2.31 9.10 -16.17
N PHE A 89 1.68 7.93 -16.07
CA PHE A 89 1.45 7.07 -17.24
C PHE A 89 0.56 7.69 -18.31
N THR A 90 -0.26 8.69 -17.98
CA THR A 90 -1.03 9.46 -18.96
C THR A 90 -0.20 10.48 -19.74
N GLY A 91 1.06 10.72 -19.36
CA GLY A 91 1.92 11.78 -19.90
C GLY A 91 1.75 13.14 -19.22
N ALA A 92 0.82 13.28 -18.28
CA ALA A 92 0.65 14.48 -17.46
C ALA A 92 1.58 14.47 -16.23
N SER A 93 1.90 15.65 -15.70
CA SER A 93 2.70 15.77 -14.46
C SER A 93 2.00 15.13 -13.27
N ARG A 94 2.76 14.46 -12.40
CA ARG A 94 2.29 13.92 -11.10
C ARG A 94 2.22 14.97 -10.00
N ARG A 95 2.68 16.19 -10.25
CA ARG A 95 2.74 17.26 -9.26
C ARG A 95 1.37 17.55 -8.64
N GLY A 96 1.30 17.49 -7.31
CA GLY A 96 0.08 17.78 -6.55
C GLY A 96 -1.09 16.81 -6.76
N THR A 97 -0.95 15.72 -7.51
CA THR A 97 -2.08 14.80 -7.76
C THR A 97 -2.42 13.95 -6.52
N PRO A 98 -3.69 13.64 -6.25
CA PRO A 98 -4.07 12.78 -5.14
C PRO A 98 -3.50 11.37 -5.32
N LEU A 99 -3.00 10.78 -4.23
CA LEU A 99 -2.41 9.46 -4.20
C LEU A 99 -3.41 8.42 -3.70
N LEU A 100 -3.32 7.20 -4.22
CA LEU A 100 -4.06 6.05 -3.70
C LEU A 100 -3.57 5.71 -2.29
N CYS A 101 -4.50 5.66 -1.34
CA CYS A 101 -4.28 5.14 0.00
C CYS A 101 -5.38 4.13 0.35
N THR A 102 -4.98 2.88 0.52
CA THR A 102 -5.81 1.82 1.09
C THR A 102 -5.41 1.62 2.55
N ASN A 103 -6.38 1.60 3.46
CA ASN A 103 -6.12 1.21 4.83
C ASN A 103 -5.94 -0.33 4.89
N PRO A 104 -4.74 -0.83 5.22
CA PRO A 104 -4.46 -2.26 5.22
C PRO A 104 -5.17 -3.01 6.34
N LEU A 105 -5.67 -2.33 7.38
CA LEU A 105 -6.45 -2.96 8.45
C LEU A 105 -7.86 -3.36 7.99
N THR A 106 -8.45 -2.58 7.08
CA THR A 106 -9.82 -2.78 6.61
C THR A 106 -9.90 -3.30 5.17
N GLY A 107 -8.83 -3.13 4.37
CA GLY A 107 -8.84 -3.40 2.94
C GLY A 107 -9.64 -2.38 2.12
N THR A 108 -9.96 -1.23 2.69
CA THR A 108 -10.77 -0.18 2.06
C THR A 108 -10.01 1.14 1.97
N PRO A 109 -10.24 1.94 0.91
CA PRO A 109 -9.60 3.23 0.76
C PRO A 109 -10.16 4.23 1.77
N ASN A 110 -9.32 5.16 2.22
CA ASN A 110 -9.70 6.28 3.09
C ASN A 110 -10.42 5.90 4.40
N ALA A 111 -10.34 4.64 4.83
CA ALA A 111 -10.88 4.22 6.11
C ALA A 111 -9.93 4.57 7.26
N THR A 112 -10.49 4.79 8.44
CA THR A 112 -9.77 4.89 9.71
C THR A 112 -10.04 3.65 10.52
N ALA A 113 -8.99 3.04 11.08
CA ALA A 113 -9.11 1.87 11.92
C ALA A 113 -8.19 2.00 13.14
N PRO A 114 -8.70 1.70 14.35
CA PRO A 114 -7.90 1.75 15.56
C PRO A 114 -6.97 0.53 15.63
N ALA A 115 -6.00 0.56 16.53
CA ALA A 115 -5.02 -0.52 16.66
C ALA A 115 -5.69 -1.88 16.93
N GLU A 116 -6.83 -1.91 17.61
CA GLU A 116 -7.61 -3.13 17.89
C GLU A 116 -8.01 -3.91 16.62
N ALA A 117 -8.11 -3.24 15.47
CA ALA A 117 -8.39 -3.88 14.19
C ALA A 117 -7.14 -4.55 13.57
N ASN A 118 -5.95 -4.32 14.12
CA ASN A 118 -4.71 -4.95 13.70
C ASN A 118 -4.62 -6.37 14.26
N LEU A 119 -4.82 -7.35 13.37
CA LEU A 119 -4.80 -8.77 13.66
C LEU A 119 -3.38 -9.27 13.99
N GLY A 120 -2.34 -8.50 13.64
CA GLY A 120 -0.96 -8.90 13.88
C GLY A 120 0.04 -8.19 12.97
N GLY A 121 0.91 -7.38 13.57
CA GLY A 121 2.16 -6.91 12.96
C GLY A 121 3.29 -7.90 13.19
N LEU A 122 4.16 -8.09 12.21
CA LEU A 122 5.32 -8.98 12.26
C LEU A 122 6.54 -8.19 12.77
N LEU A 123 6.93 -8.44 14.02
CA LEU A 123 8.12 -7.85 14.64
C LEU A 123 9.29 -8.83 14.55
N ALA A 124 10.27 -8.51 13.70
CA ALA A 124 11.47 -9.32 13.53
C ALA A 124 12.43 -9.17 14.73
N SER A 125 13.14 -10.25 15.06
CA SER A 125 14.26 -10.21 16.00
C SER A 125 15.40 -9.36 15.45
N LYS A 126 16.28 -8.86 16.32
CA LYS A 126 17.42 -8.01 15.91
C LYS A 126 18.38 -8.70 14.92
N ASP A 127 18.49 -10.02 15.01
CA ASP A 127 19.31 -10.85 14.09
C ASP A 127 18.53 -11.30 12.84
N LEU A 128 17.27 -10.88 12.70
CA LEU A 128 16.35 -11.19 11.60
C LEU A 128 16.08 -12.69 11.41
N ARG A 129 16.40 -13.53 12.41
CA ARG A 129 16.22 -14.99 12.32
C ARG A 129 14.83 -15.44 12.72
N THR A 130 14.16 -14.69 13.58
CA THR A 130 12.82 -14.99 14.05
C THR A 130 11.93 -13.77 13.95
N ALA A 131 10.63 -13.99 13.98
CA ALA A 131 9.67 -12.90 14.04
C ALA A 131 8.47 -13.31 14.88
N THR A 132 7.92 -12.36 15.62
CA THR A 132 6.74 -12.56 16.47
C THR A 132 5.57 -11.78 15.88
N LEU A 133 4.40 -12.41 15.84
CA LEU A 133 3.17 -11.73 15.46
C LEU A 133 2.61 -11.02 16.70
N VAL A 134 2.51 -9.69 16.63
CA VAL A 134 2.05 -8.84 17.73
C VAL A 134 0.69 -8.25 17.35
N PRO A 135 -0.41 -8.65 18.01
CA PRO A 135 -1.72 -8.07 17.75
C PRO A 135 -1.77 -6.62 18.26
N LYS A 136 -2.74 -5.85 17.75
CA LYS A 136 -2.95 -4.45 18.14
C LYS A 136 -1.73 -3.56 17.92
N PHE A 137 -0.98 -3.82 16.84
CA PHE A 137 0.35 -3.28 16.66
C PHE A 137 0.37 -1.77 16.40
N VAL A 138 -0.37 -1.33 15.38
CA VAL A 138 -0.51 0.09 15.02
C VAL A 138 -1.93 0.38 14.53
N PRO A 139 -2.49 1.57 14.80
CA PRO A 139 -3.67 2.06 14.10
C PRO A 139 -3.31 2.43 12.65
N ALA A 140 -4.32 2.72 11.83
CA ALA A 140 -4.11 3.15 10.46
C ALA A 140 -5.19 4.14 10.01
N ARG A 141 -4.77 5.24 9.39
CA ARG A 141 -5.67 6.24 8.80
C ARG A 141 -5.03 6.86 7.57
N CYS A 142 -5.74 6.87 6.44
CA CYS A 142 -5.31 7.64 5.28
C CYS A 142 -5.53 9.14 5.54
N ASP A 143 -4.54 9.97 5.21
CA ASP A 143 -4.62 11.42 5.40
C ASP A 143 -3.85 12.21 4.33
N GLY A 144 -4.09 13.53 4.32
CA GLY A 144 -3.42 14.50 3.47
C GLY A 144 -3.60 14.17 1.99
N ARG A 145 -2.48 13.93 1.30
CA ARG A 145 -2.47 13.62 -0.14
C ARG A 145 -2.68 12.13 -0.45
N GLY A 146 -2.90 11.29 0.56
CA GLY A 146 -3.00 9.83 0.41
C GLY A 146 -1.83 9.08 1.03
N PHE A 147 -1.36 9.52 2.20
CA PHE A 147 -0.39 8.80 3.02
C PHE A 147 -1.09 8.06 4.15
N LEU A 148 -0.55 6.91 4.55
CA LEU A 148 -1.08 6.12 5.65
C LEU A 148 -0.42 6.53 6.95
N LEU A 149 -1.17 7.16 7.85
CA LEU A 149 -0.72 7.54 9.17
C LEU A 149 -0.91 6.39 10.16
N ILE A 150 0.13 6.09 10.93
CA ILE A 150 0.17 5.00 11.92
C ILE A 150 0.14 5.49 13.39
N GLY A 151 -0.23 6.75 13.60
CA GLY A 151 -0.30 7.37 14.93
C GLY A 151 0.98 8.10 15.35
N ALA A 152 0.89 8.83 16.47
CA ALA A 152 1.98 9.65 17.03
C ALA A 152 3.02 8.85 17.84
N ASN A 153 2.67 7.64 18.29
CA ASN A 153 3.56 6.78 19.09
C ASN A 153 3.73 5.42 18.40
N PRO A 154 4.30 5.37 17.19
CA PRO A 154 4.58 4.10 16.53
C PRO A 154 5.56 3.25 17.35
N PRO A 155 5.43 1.92 17.33
CA PRO A 155 6.32 1.02 18.05
C PRO A 155 7.75 1.10 17.51
N ASP A 156 8.72 0.84 18.39
CA ASP A 156 10.13 0.72 17.98
C ASP A 156 10.30 -0.51 17.09
N MET A 157 10.40 -0.26 15.79
CA MET A 157 10.60 -1.27 14.74
C MET A 157 12.08 -1.49 14.43
N GLY A 158 12.98 -0.85 15.18
CA GLY A 158 14.42 -0.89 14.96
C GLY A 158 14.91 0.14 13.95
N SER A 159 16.13 -0.07 13.45
CA SER A 159 16.92 0.96 12.76
C SER A 159 16.52 1.25 11.31
N TYR A 160 15.52 0.56 10.74
CA TYR A 160 15.11 0.77 9.34
C TYR A 160 13.92 1.74 9.19
N VAL A 161 13.52 2.41 10.27
CA VAL A 161 12.68 3.61 10.17
C VAL A 161 13.51 4.67 9.45
N LEU A 162 13.07 5.09 8.27
CA LEU A 162 13.82 6.03 7.45
C LEU A 162 13.70 7.42 8.06
N GLN A 163 14.85 7.96 8.46
CA GLN A 163 15.01 9.30 9.00
C GLN A 163 15.68 10.20 7.96
N PRO A 164 15.28 11.48 7.83
CA PRO A 164 14.21 12.14 8.58
C PRO A 164 12.80 11.78 8.07
N GLY A 165 11.79 12.04 8.91
CA GLY A 165 10.39 12.16 8.46
C GLY A 165 9.42 11.09 8.90
N ASN A 166 9.80 10.27 9.90
CA ASN A 166 8.96 9.21 10.46
C ASN A 166 8.42 8.26 9.38
N ASN A 167 9.26 7.91 8.41
CA ASN A 167 8.87 7.08 7.29
C ASN A 167 9.10 5.59 7.61
N TYR A 168 8.00 4.84 7.72
CA TYR A 168 7.98 3.42 8.04
C TYR A 168 7.90 2.53 6.78
N HIS A 169 8.27 3.07 5.63
CA HIS A 169 8.21 2.41 4.32
C HIS A 169 8.79 0.98 4.29
N VAL A 170 9.88 0.70 5.00
CA VAL A 170 10.46 -0.66 5.07
C VAL A 170 9.49 -1.68 5.69
N TYR A 171 8.55 -1.22 6.50
CA TYR A 171 7.63 -2.03 7.29
C TYR A 171 6.19 -2.02 6.78
N ASP A 172 5.94 -1.48 5.57
CA ASP A 172 4.58 -1.33 5.02
C ASP A 172 3.79 -2.65 4.97
N TYR A 173 4.46 -3.80 4.77
CA TYR A 173 3.81 -5.10 4.89
C TYR A 173 3.85 -5.66 6.32
N SER A 174 4.98 -5.52 7.01
CA SER A 174 5.17 -6.20 8.29
C SER A 174 4.24 -5.65 9.36
N MET A 175 3.99 -4.34 9.40
CA MET A 175 3.08 -3.73 10.39
C MET A 175 1.63 -4.24 10.31
N PHE A 176 1.23 -4.78 9.15
CA PHE A 176 -0.14 -5.21 8.87
C PHE A 176 -0.21 -6.66 8.39
N TRP A 177 0.82 -7.46 8.69
CA TRP A 177 1.05 -8.77 8.10
C TRP A 177 -0.17 -9.70 8.14
N ALA A 178 -0.80 -9.84 9.31
CA ALA A 178 -1.99 -10.69 9.44
C ALA A 178 -3.21 -10.13 8.69
N ASN A 179 -3.41 -8.80 8.71
CA ASN A 179 -4.51 -8.15 7.98
C ASN A 179 -4.35 -8.28 6.47
N VAL A 180 -3.14 -8.09 5.94
CA VAL A 180 -2.86 -8.21 4.50
C VAL A 180 -3.08 -9.65 4.02
N ARG A 181 -2.68 -10.65 4.83
CA ARG A 181 -2.96 -12.06 4.53
C ARG A 181 -4.46 -12.35 4.50
N ALA A 182 -5.21 -11.89 5.50
CA ALA A 182 -6.66 -12.03 5.55
C ALA A 182 -7.37 -11.30 4.41
N ASP A 183 -6.86 -10.14 3.98
CA ASP A 183 -7.36 -9.39 2.82
C ASP A 183 -7.13 -10.17 1.52
N ALA A 184 -5.93 -10.72 1.31
CA ALA A 184 -5.61 -11.52 0.14
C ALA A 184 -6.48 -12.79 0.06
N GLU A 185 -6.67 -13.49 1.18
CA GLU A 185 -7.55 -14.65 1.27
C GLU A 185 -9.01 -14.28 0.96
N ARG A 186 -9.51 -13.19 1.55
CA ARG A 186 -10.87 -12.69 1.31
C ARG A 186 -11.11 -12.33 -0.15
N ARG A 187 -10.19 -11.61 -0.80
CA ARG A 187 -10.31 -11.24 -2.22
C ARG A 187 -10.21 -12.46 -3.13
N LEU A 188 -9.34 -13.43 -2.79
CA LEU A 188 -9.26 -14.67 -3.55
C LEU A 188 -10.56 -15.48 -3.44
N ALA A 189 -11.16 -15.55 -2.26
CA ALA A 189 -12.45 -16.23 -2.07
C ALA A 189 -13.59 -15.55 -2.83
N ALA A 190 -13.57 -14.22 -2.96
CA ALA A 190 -14.54 -13.47 -3.76
C ALA A 190 -14.31 -13.58 -5.27
N PHE A 191 -13.14 -14.08 -5.72
CA PHE A 191 -12.79 -14.13 -7.13
C PHE A 191 -13.44 -15.32 -7.84
N GLY A 192 -14.40 -15.04 -8.72
CA GLY A 192 -15.13 -16.06 -9.47
C GLY A 192 -16.34 -16.65 -8.73
N GLY A 193 -16.76 -16.01 -7.63
CA GLY A 193 -18.11 -16.12 -7.09
C GLY A 193 -19.12 -15.27 -7.85
#